data_AF-A0AAV5AI76-F1
#
_entry.id   AF-A0AAV5AI76-F1
#
_cell.length_a   1.000
_cell.length_b   1.000
_cell.length_c   1.000
_cell.angle_alpha   90.00
_cell.angle_beta   90.00
_cell.angle_gamma   90.00
#
_symmetry.space_group_name_H-M   'P 1'
#
loop_
_entity.id
_entity.type
_entity.pdbx_description
1 polymer ?
#
loop_
_entity_poly.entity_id
_entity_poly.type
_entity_poly.pdbx_seq_one_letter_code
_entity_poly.pdbx_strand_id
1 'polypeptide(L)'
;MVGIGTALNDDPQLNVRRLPPQETPYNTPRPIILDTSLRLTPTCKLLRNFKNGVGRRPWILCSDVFTDEKTRRLQELEGAGAKIISIPVAEDGGGLMLDSVLSTLRSLGIRSLMVEGGQRVITSFLSDAGKYDLIDSLIITVAPTFIGKQGISALSNETTDIPALNHVSSIVLGKDTVIACRIRST
;
A
#
# COMPACT_ATOMS: atom_id res chain seq x y z
N MET A 1 2.20 -1.54 -1.81
CA MET A 1 1.36 -1.72 -0.60
C MET A 1 0.19 -0.79 -0.74
N VAL A 2 -1.01 -1.30 -0.52
CA VAL A 2 -2.26 -0.55 -0.64
C VAL A 2 -3.09 -0.70 0.63
N GLY A 3 -3.95 0.28 0.89
CA GLY A 3 -5.06 0.09 1.84
C GLY A 3 -6.15 -0.80 1.24
N ILE A 4 -6.91 -1.47 2.11
CA ILE A 4 -8.06 -2.29 1.71
C ILE A 4 -9.12 -1.52 0.90
N GLY A 5 -9.33 -0.21 1.15
CA GLY A 5 -10.25 0.60 0.35
C GLY A 5 -9.88 0.61 -1.14
N THR A 6 -8.60 0.80 -1.46
CA THR A 6 -8.08 0.70 -2.83
C THR A 6 -8.24 -0.72 -3.37
N ALA A 7 -7.91 -1.74 -2.57
CA ALA A 7 -8.00 -3.12 -3.02
C ALA A 7 -9.45 -3.53 -3.38
N LEU A 8 -10.45 -3.09 -2.62
CA LEU A 8 -11.86 -3.37 -2.87
C LEU A 8 -12.41 -2.60 -4.07
N ASN A 9 -12.03 -1.32 -4.22
CA ASN A 9 -12.55 -0.47 -5.30
C ASN A 9 -11.97 -0.83 -6.66
N ASP A 10 -10.67 -1.17 -6.72
CA ASP A 10 -9.95 -1.30 -7.99
C ASP A 10 -9.69 -2.77 -8.38
N ASP A 11 -9.79 -3.70 -7.43
CA ASP A 11 -9.37 -5.11 -7.57
C ASP A 11 -8.00 -5.21 -8.31
N PRO A 12 -6.92 -4.62 -7.77
CA PRO A 12 -5.66 -4.47 -8.49
C PRO A 12 -4.90 -5.80 -8.58
N GLN A 13 -3.95 -5.87 -9.52
CA GLN A 13 -3.05 -7.02 -9.63
C GLN A 13 -1.74 -6.86 -8.86
N LEU A 14 -1.32 -5.61 -8.60
CA LEU A 14 -0.07 -5.25 -7.91
C LEU A 14 1.16 -6.03 -8.40
N ASN A 15 1.24 -6.26 -9.72
CA ASN A 15 2.32 -6.97 -10.40
C ASN A 15 2.99 -6.09 -11.46
N VAL A 16 4.23 -6.46 -11.82
CA VAL A 16 4.91 -5.82 -12.96
C VAL A 16 4.44 -6.50 -14.24
N ARG A 17 4.07 -5.68 -15.22
CA ARG A 17 3.55 -6.11 -16.53
C ARG A 17 4.41 -5.49 -17.63
N ARG A 18 4.25 -5.97 -18.86
CA ARG A 18 4.90 -5.41 -20.07
C ARG A 18 6.43 -5.51 -20.05
N LEU A 19 6.99 -6.46 -19.31
CA LEU A 19 8.41 -6.77 -19.36
C LEU A 19 8.71 -7.71 -20.55
N PRO A 20 9.88 -7.61 -21.19
CA PRO A 20 10.30 -8.55 -22.24
C PRO A 20 10.27 -10.01 -21.78
N PRO A 21 9.96 -10.99 -22.64
CA PRO A 21 10.03 -12.40 -22.26
C PRO A 21 11.47 -12.80 -21.88
N GLN A 22 11.62 -13.66 -20.86
CA GLN A 22 12.90 -14.22 -20.45
C GLN A 22 12.68 -15.61 -19.80
N GLU A 23 13.73 -16.45 -19.80
CA GLU A 23 13.67 -17.83 -19.30
C GLU A 23 13.39 -17.91 -17.80
N THR A 24 14.05 -17.06 -17.00
CA THR A 24 13.82 -16.96 -15.56
C THR A 24 12.74 -15.91 -15.27
N PRO A 25 11.67 -16.22 -14.54
CA PRO A 25 10.64 -15.22 -14.21
C PRO A 25 11.22 -13.99 -13.51
N TYR A 26 10.72 -12.80 -13.87
CA TYR A 26 11.10 -11.58 -13.16
C TYR A 26 10.77 -11.65 -11.69
N ASN A 27 11.63 -11.05 -10.87
CA ASN A 27 11.31 -10.84 -9.47
C ASN A 27 10.23 -9.76 -9.34
N THR A 28 8.98 -10.18 -9.23
CA THR A 28 7.85 -9.26 -9.05
C THR A 28 7.68 -8.87 -7.57
N PRO A 29 7.24 -7.63 -7.28
CA PRO A 29 6.94 -7.17 -5.93
C PRO A 29 5.91 -8.07 -5.26
N ARG A 30 6.02 -8.16 -3.94
CA ARG A 30 5.02 -8.86 -3.13
C ARG A 30 3.84 -7.93 -2.85
N PRO A 31 2.60 -8.31 -3.18
CA PRO A 31 1.43 -7.54 -2.78
C PRO A 31 1.29 -7.51 -1.26
N ILE A 32 1.16 -6.31 -0.70
CA ILE A 32 0.94 -6.09 0.74
C ILE A 32 -0.32 -5.23 0.88
N ILE A 33 -1.28 -5.73 1.64
CA ILE A 33 -2.60 -5.13 1.80
C ILE A 33 -2.81 -4.85 3.28
N LEU A 34 -3.11 -3.59 3.63
CA LEU A 34 -3.52 -3.21 4.97
C LEU A 34 -5.03 -3.38 5.09
N ASP A 35 -5.47 -4.41 5.79
CA ASP A 35 -6.87 -4.78 5.96
C ASP A 35 -7.16 -5.23 7.39
N THR A 36 -7.40 -4.25 8.27
CA THR A 36 -7.62 -4.44 9.70
C THR A 36 -8.65 -5.53 10.03
N SER A 37 -9.69 -5.66 9.21
CA SER A 37 -10.86 -6.51 9.46
C SER A 37 -11.01 -7.66 8.46
N LEU A 38 -10.00 -7.96 7.64
CA LEU A 38 -10.02 -9.06 6.67
C LEU A 38 -11.23 -9.00 5.70
N ARG A 39 -11.50 -7.82 5.13
CA ARG A 39 -12.58 -7.56 4.17
C ARG A 39 -12.25 -7.98 2.74
N LEU A 40 -10.99 -8.22 2.38
CA LEU A 40 -10.60 -8.61 1.02
C LEU A 40 -11.38 -9.85 0.56
N THR A 41 -11.80 -9.89 -0.71
CA THR A 41 -12.56 -11.03 -1.23
C THR A 41 -11.64 -12.17 -1.65
N PRO A 42 -11.97 -13.44 -1.35
CA PRO A 42 -11.18 -14.61 -1.79
C PRO A 42 -11.03 -14.74 -3.32
N THR A 43 -11.90 -14.08 -4.08
CA THR A 43 -11.96 -14.12 -5.55
C THR A 43 -11.21 -12.98 -6.24
N CYS A 44 -10.57 -12.07 -5.48
CA CYS A 44 -9.83 -10.94 -6.03
C CYS A 44 -8.69 -11.38 -6.97
N LYS A 45 -8.28 -10.47 -7.87
CA LYS A 45 -7.20 -10.69 -8.85
C LYS A 45 -5.89 -11.14 -8.18
N LEU A 46 -5.57 -10.61 -7.01
CA LEU A 46 -4.34 -10.95 -6.27
C LEU A 46 -4.24 -12.43 -5.95
N LEU A 47 -5.32 -12.99 -5.37
CA LEU A 47 -5.38 -14.40 -4.97
C LEU A 47 -5.49 -15.31 -6.19
N ARG A 48 -6.29 -14.92 -7.19
CA ARG A 48 -6.38 -15.65 -8.46
C ARG A 48 -5.03 -15.71 -9.18
N ASN A 49 -4.28 -14.61 -9.22
CA ASN A 49 -2.96 -14.56 -9.84
C ASN A 49 -1.96 -15.46 -9.11
N PHE A 50 -1.97 -15.45 -7.77
CA PHE A 50 -1.13 -16.37 -6.99
C PHE A 50 -1.48 -17.83 -7.24
N LYS A 51 -2.78 -18.18 -7.20
CA LYS A 51 -3.26 -19.56 -7.47
C LYS A 51 -2.87 -20.06 -8.87
N ASN A 52 -2.85 -19.16 -9.85
CA ASN A 52 -2.46 -19.47 -11.23
C ASN A 52 -0.95 -19.42 -11.48
N GLY A 53 -0.13 -19.17 -10.45
CA GLY A 53 1.34 -19.12 -10.58
C GLY A 53 1.88 -17.88 -11.30
N VAL A 54 1.04 -16.87 -11.56
CA VAL A 54 1.41 -15.63 -12.29
C VAL A 54 1.58 -14.42 -11.36
N GLY A 55 1.54 -14.64 -10.05
CA GLY A 55 1.71 -13.61 -9.02
C GLY A 55 2.37 -14.15 -7.75
N ARG A 56 2.99 -13.26 -6.97
CA ARG A 56 3.51 -13.59 -5.64
C ARG A 56 2.35 -13.74 -4.65
N ARG A 57 2.55 -14.56 -3.61
CA ARG A 57 1.60 -14.73 -2.51
C ARG A 57 1.28 -13.38 -1.86
N PRO A 58 0.02 -12.90 -1.89
CA PRO A 58 -0.35 -11.64 -1.26
C PRO A 58 -0.27 -11.77 0.27
N TRP A 59 0.23 -10.73 0.92
CA TRP A 59 0.28 -10.59 2.37
C TRP A 59 -0.80 -9.62 2.81
N ILE A 60 -1.63 -10.05 3.76
CA ILE A 60 -2.72 -9.24 4.32
C ILE A 60 -2.39 -8.99 5.78
N LEU A 61 -2.18 -7.72 6.12
CA LEU A 61 -1.91 -7.30 7.49
C LEU A 61 -3.24 -6.90 8.12
N CYS A 62 -3.58 -7.52 9.24
CA CYS A 62 -4.84 -7.28 9.96
C CYS A 62 -4.58 -7.01 11.44
N SER A 63 -5.61 -6.60 12.19
CA SER A 63 -5.43 -6.44 13.64
C SER A 63 -5.11 -7.79 14.30
N ASP A 64 -4.47 -7.77 15.45
CA ASP A 64 -4.24 -8.91 16.33
C ASP A 64 -5.45 -9.26 17.22
N VAL A 65 -6.48 -8.41 17.23
CA VAL A 65 -7.76 -8.70 17.87
C VAL A 65 -8.60 -9.61 16.99
N PHE A 66 -8.97 -10.79 17.51
CA PHE A 66 -9.77 -11.80 16.80
C PHE A 66 -11.16 -11.97 17.40
N THR A 67 -12.15 -11.96 16.52
CA THR A 67 -13.54 -12.38 16.77
C THR A 67 -13.82 -13.65 15.97
N ASP A 68 -14.90 -14.37 16.30
CA ASP A 68 -15.28 -15.59 15.55
C ASP A 68 -15.42 -15.33 14.05
N GLU A 69 -16.06 -14.23 13.68
CA GLU A 69 -16.21 -13.83 12.28
C GLU A 69 -14.85 -13.56 11.63
N LYS A 70 -13.95 -12.86 12.32
CA LYS A 70 -12.62 -12.58 11.76
C LYS A 70 -11.78 -13.86 11.63
N THR A 71 -11.92 -14.81 12.54
CA THR A 71 -11.28 -16.13 12.46
C THR A 71 -11.79 -16.90 11.24
N ARG A 72 -13.10 -16.89 10.98
CA ARG A 72 -13.70 -17.47 9.77
C ARG A 72 -13.13 -16.83 8.50
N ARG A 73 -13.07 -15.49 8.46
CA ARG A 73 -12.51 -14.72 7.35
C ARG A 73 -11.02 -14.99 7.12
N LEU A 74 -10.25 -15.17 8.19
CA LEU A 74 -8.84 -15.59 8.12
C LEU A 74 -8.72 -16.93 7.40
N GLN A 75 -9.48 -17.94 7.84
CA GLN A 75 -9.45 -19.28 7.24
C GLN A 75 -9.84 -19.25 5.76
N GLU A 76 -10.87 -18.48 5.40
CA GLU A 76 -11.30 -18.30 4.00
C GLU A 76 -10.17 -17.72 3.14
N LEU A 77 -9.49 -16.67 3.63
CA LEU A 77 -8.44 -15.99 2.88
C LEU A 77 -7.15 -16.81 2.80
N GLU A 78 -6.77 -17.50 3.87
CA GLU A 78 -5.62 -18.41 3.85
C GLU A 78 -5.88 -19.61 2.93
N GLY A 79 -7.08 -20.18 2.96
CA GLY A 79 -7.51 -21.23 2.03
C GLY A 79 -7.51 -20.78 0.57
N ALA A 80 -7.74 -19.49 0.30
CA ALA A 80 -7.61 -18.89 -1.02
C ALA A 80 -6.16 -18.52 -1.41
N GLY A 81 -5.20 -18.69 -0.49
CA GLY A 81 -3.77 -18.51 -0.73
C GLY A 81 -3.15 -17.25 -0.13
N ALA A 82 -3.89 -16.43 0.62
CA ALA A 82 -3.30 -15.28 1.33
C ALA A 82 -2.33 -15.75 2.42
N LYS A 83 -1.33 -14.93 2.75
CA LYS A 83 -0.63 -15.03 4.04
C LYS A 83 -1.19 -13.94 4.96
N ILE A 84 -1.80 -14.32 6.07
CA ILE A 84 -2.30 -13.36 7.06
C ILE A 84 -1.21 -13.05 8.08
N ILE A 85 -1.08 -11.78 8.44
CA ILE A 85 -0.09 -11.28 9.40
C ILE A 85 -0.82 -10.37 10.38
N SER A 86 -0.82 -10.74 11.66
CA SER A 86 -1.42 -9.93 12.72
C SER A 86 -0.47 -8.80 13.12
N ILE A 87 -1.03 -7.61 13.27
CA ILE A 87 -0.33 -6.38 13.66
C ILE A 87 -1.17 -5.71 14.76
N PRO A 88 -0.54 -5.23 15.85
CA PRO A 88 -1.27 -4.51 16.86
C PRO A 88 -1.87 -3.20 16.33
N VAL A 89 -3.01 -2.82 16.90
CA VAL A 89 -3.73 -1.60 16.57
C VAL A 89 -3.31 -0.45 17.47
N ALA A 90 -3.37 0.76 16.94
CA ALA A 90 -3.16 1.96 17.75
C ALA A 90 -4.28 2.09 18.80
N GLU A 91 -3.91 2.52 20.00
CA GLU A 91 -4.81 2.62 21.17
C GLU A 91 -5.96 3.62 20.94
N ASP A 92 -5.75 4.61 20.08
CA ASP A 92 -6.72 5.62 19.68
C ASP A 92 -7.75 5.13 18.64
N GLY A 93 -7.69 3.84 18.24
CA GLY A 93 -8.54 3.29 17.18
C GLY A 93 -8.09 3.68 15.77
N GLY A 94 -6.90 4.28 15.62
CA GLY A 94 -6.31 4.80 14.38
C GLY A 94 -5.96 3.75 13.32
N GLY A 95 -6.19 2.46 13.59
CA GLY A 95 -5.92 1.35 12.68
C GLY A 95 -4.68 0.56 13.07
N LEU A 96 -3.99 -0.06 12.10
CA LEU A 96 -2.76 -0.81 12.36
C LEU A 96 -1.61 0.15 12.69
N MET A 97 -0.82 -0.16 13.71
CA MET A 97 0.35 0.65 14.05
C MET A 97 1.40 0.58 12.95
N LEU A 98 1.70 1.72 12.32
CA LEU A 98 2.59 1.77 11.16
C LEU A 98 4.01 1.26 11.48
N ASP A 99 4.54 1.58 12.66
CA ASP A 99 5.89 1.12 13.06
C ASP A 99 5.93 -0.41 13.22
N SER A 100 4.85 -1.01 13.72
CA SER A 100 4.69 -2.46 13.79
C SER A 100 4.54 -3.09 12.40
N VAL A 101 3.83 -2.44 11.48
CA VAL A 101 3.76 -2.86 10.07
C VAL A 101 5.17 -2.90 9.47
N LEU A 102 5.92 -1.79 9.55
CA LEU A 102 7.22 -1.66 8.90
C LEU A 102 8.27 -2.59 9.51
N SER A 103 8.33 -2.70 10.84
CA SER A 103 9.23 -3.62 11.53
C SER A 103 8.94 -5.09 11.19
N THR A 104 7.66 -5.48 11.11
CA THR A 104 7.24 -6.83 10.71
C THR A 104 7.60 -7.12 9.26
N LEU A 105 7.38 -6.16 8.35
CA LEU A 105 7.77 -6.35 6.94
C LEU A 105 9.30 -6.49 6.81
N ARG A 106 10.07 -5.71 7.57
CA ARG A 106 11.54 -5.80 7.60
C ARG A 106 12.03 -7.15 8.12
N SER A 107 11.43 -7.68 9.19
CA SER A 107 11.79 -9.01 9.74
C SER A 107 11.46 -10.14 8.77
N LEU A 108 10.41 -9.97 7.96
CA LEU A 108 10.03 -10.89 6.89
C LEU A 108 10.86 -10.71 5.59
N GLY A 109 11.88 -9.84 5.62
CA GLY A 109 12.85 -9.67 4.53
C GLY A 109 12.49 -8.61 3.49
N ILE A 110 11.43 -7.81 3.70
CA ILE A 110 11.14 -6.66 2.83
C ILE A 110 12.15 -5.55 3.12
N ARG A 111 12.86 -5.11 2.08
CA ARG A 111 13.90 -4.06 2.17
C ARG A 111 13.49 -2.73 1.53
N SER A 112 12.53 -2.77 0.62
CA SER A 112 11.97 -1.61 -0.06
C SER A 112 10.47 -1.77 -0.17
N LEU A 113 9.72 -0.71 0.09
CA LEU A 113 8.27 -0.71 0.05
C LEU A 113 7.77 0.41 -0.84
N MET A 114 7.12 0.06 -1.95
CA MET A 114 6.33 1.04 -2.71
C MET A 114 4.96 1.15 -2.05
N VAL A 115 4.60 2.33 -1.57
CA VAL A 115 3.28 2.62 -1.02
C VAL A 115 2.47 3.31 -2.11
N GLU A 116 1.36 2.70 -2.48
CA GLU A 116 0.47 3.20 -3.53
C GLU A 116 -0.97 3.12 -3.03
N GLY A 117 -1.80 4.07 -3.42
CA GLY A 117 -3.24 3.98 -3.20
C GLY A 117 -3.72 4.15 -1.75
N GLY A 118 -4.79 4.93 -1.63
CA GLY A 118 -5.50 5.16 -0.38
C GLY A 118 -4.98 6.38 0.37
N GLN A 119 -5.79 7.45 0.34
CA GLN A 119 -5.54 8.71 1.06
C GLN A 119 -5.10 8.46 2.51
N ARG A 120 -5.80 7.57 3.23
CA ARG A 120 -5.47 7.24 4.64
C ARG A 120 -4.09 6.62 4.82
N VAL A 121 -3.65 5.74 3.91
CA VAL A 121 -2.33 5.11 4.01
C VAL A 121 -1.25 6.15 3.73
N ILE A 122 -1.37 6.89 2.63
CA ILE A 122 -0.39 7.94 2.29
C ILE A 122 -0.32 8.99 3.41
N THR A 123 -1.48 9.40 3.95
CA THR A 123 -1.57 10.30 5.10
C THR A 123 -0.83 9.74 6.32
N SER A 124 -1.01 8.46 6.68
CA SER A 124 -0.32 7.88 7.85
C SER A 124 1.22 7.89 7.77
N PHE A 125 1.78 7.94 6.56
CA PHE A 125 3.23 8.11 6.36
C PHE A 125 3.66 9.58 6.46
N LEU A 126 2.78 10.53 6.09
CA LEU A 126 3.11 11.96 5.97
C LEU A 126 2.65 12.83 7.15
N SER A 127 1.81 12.33 8.06
CA SER A 127 1.25 13.12 9.17
C SER A 127 2.04 13.07 10.47
N ASP A 128 3.13 12.30 10.52
CA ASP A 128 3.95 12.17 11.74
C ASP A 128 5.38 12.59 11.40
N ALA A 129 5.81 13.72 11.94
CA ALA A 129 7.15 14.26 11.71
C ALA A 129 8.26 13.30 12.14
N GLY A 130 8.02 12.45 13.13
CA GLY A 130 8.95 11.40 13.54
C GLY A 130 9.09 10.27 12.50
N LYS A 131 8.24 10.24 11.48
CA LYS A 131 8.20 9.21 10.43
C LYS A 131 8.71 9.69 9.07
N TYR A 132 9.08 10.97 8.94
CA TYR A 132 9.58 11.51 7.67
C TYR A 132 10.84 10.80 7.18
N ASP A 133 11.71 10.37 8.11
CA ASP A 133 12.91 9.61 7.79
C ASP A 133 12.63 8.20 7.24
N LEU A 134 11.38 7.73 7.31
CA LEU A 134 10.94 6.46 6.72
C LEU A 134 10.62 6.58 5.22
N ILE A 135 10.59 7.81 4.68
CA ILE A 135 10.24 8.06 3.28
C ILE A 135 11.47 8.51 2.50
N ASP A 136 12.03 7.59 1.71
CA ASP A 136 13.18 7.88 0.87
C ASP A 136 12.84 8.77 -0.34
N SER A 137 11.62 8.64 -0.87
CA SER A 137 11.20 9.32 -2.10
C SER A 137 9.68 9.43 -2.22
N LEU A 138 9.22 10.55 -2.77
CA LEU A 138 7.83 10.76 -3.20
C LEU A 138 7.79 10.89 -4.72
N ILE A 139 6.91 10.13 -5.36
CA ILE A 139 6.64 10.22 -6.80
C ILE A 139 5.23 10.78 -6.97
N ILE A 140 5.13 11.99 -7.53
CA ILE A 140 3.88 12.73 -7.70
C ILE A 140 3.58 12.83 -9.19
N THR A 141 2.42 12.33 -9.60
CA THR A 141 1.96 12.41 -11.00
C THR A 141 0.84 13.43 -11.11
N VAL A 142 1.03 14.44 -11.97
CA VAL A 142 0.05 15.50 -12.23
C VAL A 142 -0.45 15.37 -13.67
N ALA A 143 -1.75 15.15 -13.82
CA ALA A 143 -2.43 15.14 -15.12
C ALA A 143 -3.01 16.54 -15.42
N PRO A 144 -3.02 17.00 -16.68
CA PRO A 144 -3.60 18.27 -17.08
C PRO A 144 -5.13 18.16 -17.16
N THR A 145 -5.80 17.94 -16.03
CA THR A 145 -7.25 17.70 -15.97
C THR A 145 -7.84 18.23 -14.66
N PHE A 146 -9.01 18.86 -14.76
CA PHE A 146 -9.80 19.28 -13.60
C PHE A 146 -10.77 18.16 -13.18
N ILE A 147 -10.75 17.77 -11.91
CA ILE A 147 -11.63 16.72 -11.37
C ILE A 147 -12.93 17.29 -10.80
N GLY A 148 -12.89 18.52 -10.25
CA GLY A 148 -14.04 19.15 -9.59
C GLY A 148 -14.30 18.61 -8.18
N LYS A 149 -15.48 18.92 -7.62
CA LYS A 149 -15.83 18.69 -6.19
C LYS A 149 -15.85 17.22 -5.75
N GLN A 150 -15.98 16.28 -6.69
CA GLN A 150 -15.98 14.85 -6.40
C GLN A 150 -14.57 14.25 -6.38
N GLY A 151 -13.54 15.07 -6.60
CA GLY A 151 -12.15 14.64 -6.48
C GLY A 151 -11.80 14.23 -5.06
N ILE A 152 -11.14 13.08 -4.94
CA ILE A 152 -10.59 12.61 -3.67
C ILE A 152 -9.26 13.35 -3.44
N SER A 153 -9.13 14.02 -2.29
CA SER A 153 -7.87 14.68 -1.92
C SER A 153 -6.74 13.65 -1.75
N ALA A 154 -5.52 14.03 -2.11
CA ALA A 154 -4.35 13.17 -1.97
C ALA A 154 -4.02 12.87 -0.50
N LEU A 155 -4.27 13.83 0.39
CA LEU A 155 -4.04 13.76 1.84
C LEU A 155 -5.33 14.07 2.59
N SER A 156 -5.47 13.58 3.83
CA SER A 156 -6.61 13.95 4.66
C SER A 156 -6.58 15.45 4.98
N ASN A 157 -7.76 16.07 5.05
CA ASN A 157 -7.88 17.52 5.29
C ASN A 157 -7.48 17.93 6.72
N GLU A 158 -7.41 16.96 7.64
CA GLU A 158 -7.03 17.17 9.04
C GLU A 158 -5.49 17.14 9.25
N THR A 159 -4.71 16.96 8.18
CA THR A 159 -3.25 16.91 8.30
C THR A 159 -2.67 18.32 8.44
N THR A 160 -2.18 18.64 9.63
CA THR A 160 -1.65 19.98 9.96
C THR A 160 -0.13 20.09 9.83
N ASP A 161 0.59 18.97 9.94
CA ASP A 161 2.05 18.93 9.87
C ASP A 161 2.49 18.07 8.69
N ILE A 162 2.77 18.72 7.56
CA ILE A 162 3.17 18.10 6.29
C ILE A 162 4.59 18.58 5.96
N PRO A 163 5.53 17.68 5.63
CA PRO A 163 6.90 18.07 5.38
C PRO A 163 7.03 18.91 4.12
N ALA A 164 7.97 19.86 4.14
CA ALA A 164 8.45 20.47 2.91
C ALA A 164 9.15 19.42 2.04
N LEU A 165 9.04 19.58 0.73
CA LEU A 165 9.66 18.67 -0.24
C LEU A 165 10.83 19.34 -0.93
N ASN A 166 11.94 18.60 -1.07
CA ASN A 166 13.03 18.94 -1.96
C ASN A 166 12.76 18.28 -3.32
N HIS A 167 12.66 19.09 -4.37
CA HIS A 167 12.58 18.61 -5.75
C HIS A 167 13.88 17.87 -6.13
N VAL A 168 13.74 16.73 -6.82
CA VAL A 168 14.87 15.97 -7.36
C VAL A 168 14.88 16.04 -8.89
N SER A 169 13.75 15.74 -9.52
CA SER A 169 13.62 15.78 -10.98
C SER A 169 12.17 15.83 -11.41
N SER A 170 11.90 16.39 -12.60
CA SER A 170 10.59 16.31 -13.24
C SER A 170 10.74 15.81 -14.67
N ILE A 171 9.85 14.92 -15.09
CA ILE A 171 9.78 14.43 -16.47
C ILE A 171 8.35 14.50 -16.97
N VAL A 172 8.18 14.78 -18.27
CA VAL A 172 6.89 14.69 -18.95
C VAL A 172 6.75 13.30 -19.55
N LEU A 173 5.69 12.59 -19.20
CA LEU A 173 5.35 11.27 -19.75
C LEU A 173 4.00 11.36 -20.45
N GLY A 174 4.03 11.43 -21.78
CA GLY A 174 2.83 11.71 -22.58
C GLY A 174 2.30 13.11 -22.27
N LYS A 175 1.12 13.19 -21.66
CA LYS A 175 0.49 14.46 -21.25
C LYS A 175 0.69 14.78 -19.76
N ASP A 176 1.16 13.81 -18.98
CA ASP A 176 1.27 13.94 -17.53
C ASP A 176 2.70 14.35 -17.15
N THR A 177 2.84 15.02 -16.00
CA THR A 177 4.15 15.34 -15.41
C THR A 177 4.38 14.46 -14.19
N VAL A 178 5.52 13.78 -14.14
CA VAL A 178 5.96 13.00 -12.99
C VAL A 178 7.08 13.76 -12.29
N ILE A 179 6.89 14.03 -11.01
CA ILE A 179 7.79 14.78 -10.15
C ILE A 179 8.34 13.82 -9.10
N ALA A 180 9.66 13.70 -9.04
CA ALA A 180 10.35 12.99 -7.97
C ALA A 180 10.84 14.00 -6.93
N CYS A 181 10.51 13.72 -5.66
CA CYS A 181 10.86 14.56 -4.51
C CYS A 181 11.46 13.71 -3.40
N ARG A 182 12.19 14.37 -2.49
CA ARG A 182 12.54 13.86 -1.16
C ARG A 182 11.91 14.73 -0.10
N ILE A 183 11.74 14.19 1.11
CA ILE A 183 11.40 15.05 2.24
C ILE A 183 12.61 15.93 2.57
N ARG A 184 12.33 17.21 2.85
CA ARG A 184 13.34 18.14 3.33
C ARG A 184 13.59 17.85 4.80
N SER A 185 14.76 17.28 5.09
CA SER A 185 15.26 17.17 6.47
C SER A 185 15.34 18.56 7.09
N THR A 186 14.74 18.71 8.27
CA THR A 186 14.81 19.93 9.09
C THR A 186 16.19 20.13 9.69
#